data_AF-A0A124F7J7-F1
#
_entry.id   AF-A0A124F7J7-F1
#
_cell.length_a   1.000
_cell.length_b   1.000
_cell.length_c   1.000
_cell.angle_alpha   90.00
_cell.angle_beta   90.00
_cell.angle_gamma   90.00
#
_symmetry.space_group_name_H-M   'P 1'
#
loop_
_entity.id
_entity.type
_entity.pdbx_description
1 polymer ?
#
loop_
_entity_poly.entity_id
_entity_poly.type
_entity_poly.pdbx_seq_one_letter_code
_entity_poly.pdbx_strand_id
1 'polypeptide(L)'
;YHLCPSSEGFVRLAEGGLGWGLVPELQVREELASGRLVDLLPERFIDVPLYWHHWRNGGELLSKLTERLRRAAGGALVQVQPGP
;
A
#
# COMPACT_ATOMS: atom_id res chain seq x y z
N TYR A 1 -1.23 -13.28 -21.66
CA TYR A 1 -1.15 -11.94 -21.05
C TYR A 1 -2.42 -11.70 -20.25
N HIS A 2 -2.37 -11.82 -18.92
CA HIS A 2 -3.48 -11.47 -18.05
C HIS A 2 -3.11 -10.17 -17.34
N LEU A 3 -3.55 -9.04 -17.89
CA LEU A 3 -3.31 -7.74 -17.28
C LEU A 3 -4.59 -7.35 -16.54
N CYS A 4 -4.51 -7.22 -15.21
CA CYS A 4 -5.56 -6.65 -14.40
C CYS A 4 -5.10 -5.26 -13.94
N PRO A 5 -5.38 -4.18 -14.69
CA PRO A 5 -4.95 -2.83 -14.35
C PRO A 5 -5.86 -2.22 -13.25
N SER A 6 -6.17 -3.01 -12.23
CA SER A 6 -6.99 -2.64 -11.09
C SER A 6 -6.41 -3.29 -9.84
N SER A 7 -6.07 -2.48 -8.84
CA SER A 7 -5.61 -2.96 -7.55
C SER A 7 -6.63 -3.92 -6.93
N GLU A 8 -7.91 -3.56 -6.93
CA GLU A 8 -8.99 -4.39 -6.42
C GLU A 8 -9.19 -5.67 -7.24
N GLY A 9 -9.12 -5.55 -8.58
CA GLY A 9 -9.25 -6.70 -9.47
C GLY A 9 -8.13 -7.73 -9.27
N PHE A 10 -6.92 -7.27 -8.96
CA PHE A 10 -5.80 -8.15 -8.63
C PHE A 10 -6.07 -8.96 -7.35
N VAL A 11 -6.60 -8.32 -6.29
CA VAL A 11 -6.97 -9.01 -5.05
C VAL A 11 -8.06 -10.05 -5.30
N ARG A 12 -9.11 -9.69 -6.05
CA ARG A 12 -10.19 -10.64 -6.40
C ARG A 12 -9.69 -11.83 -7.23
N LEU A 13 -8.71 -11.60 -8.11
CA LEU A 13 -8.06 -12.67 -8.87
C LEU A 13 -7.35 -13.64 -7.92
N ALA A 14 -6.61 -13.12 -6.93
CA ALA A 14 -5.93 -13.94 -5.93
C ALA A 14 -6.94 -14.71 -5.04
N GLU A 15 -8.00 -14.06 -4.56
CA GLU A 15 -9.07 -14.72 -3.79
C GLU A 15 -9.76 -15.82 -4.60
N GLY A 16 -9.89 -15.62 -5.92
CA GLY A 16 -10.42 -16.63 -6.85
C GLY A 16 -9.47 -17.81 -7.13
N GLY A 17 -8.28 -17.84 -6.52
CA GLY A 17 -7.29 -18.91 -6.69
C GLY A 17 -6.58 -18.91 -8.04
N LEU A 18 -6.69 -17.82 -8.80
CA LEU A 18 -6.15 -17.72 -10.17
C LEU A 18 -4.65 -17.37 -10.18
N GLY A 19 -4.06 -16.99 -9.04
CA GLY A 19 -2.65 -16.65 -8.92
C GLY A 19 -2.27 -16.05 -7.58
N TRP A 20 -1.00 -15.62 -7.49
CA TRP A 20 -0.41 -14.96 -6.32
C TRP A 20 0.44 -13.77 -6.77
N GLY A 21 0.77 -12.87 -5.84
CA GLY A 21 1.70 -11.79 -6.10
C GLY A 21 1.82 -10.80 -4.95
N LEU A 22 2.63 -9.77 -5.16
CA LEU A 22 2.84 -8.71 -4.19
C LEU A 22 1.63 -7.77 -4.18
N VAL A 23 1.09 -7.55 -3.00
CA VAL A 23 -0.02 -6.62 -2.74
C VAL A 23 0.34 -5.75 -1.55
N PRO A 24 -0.04 -4.45 -1.54
CA PRO A 24 0.13 -3.62 -0.36
C PRO A 24 -0.63 -4.23 0.83
N GLU A 25 0.04 -4.42 1.97
CA GLU A 25 -0.56 -5.01 3.18
C GLU A 25 -1.85 -4.29 3.57
N LEU A 26 -1.86 -2.94 3.51
CA LEU A 26 -3.01 -2.10 3.79
C LEU A 26 -4.25 -2.48 2.96
N GLN A 27 -4.05 -2.98 1.73
CA GLN A 27 -5.13 -3.30 0.81
C GLN A 27 -5.81 -4.66 1.13
N VAL A 28 -5.12 -5.57 1.81
CA VAL A 28 -5.58 -6.96 2.01
C VAL A 28 -5.72 -7.37 3.48
N ARG A 29 -5.76 -6.40 4.40
CA ARG A 29 -5.82 -6.68 5.86
C ARG A 29 -7.02 -7.55 6.24
N GLU A 30 -8.18 -7.30 5.64
CA GLU A 30 -9.41 -8.04 5.95
C GLU A 30 -9.37 -9.46 5.39
N GLU A 31 -8.83 -9.64 4.19
CA GLU A 31 -8.66 -10.92 3.52
C GLU A 31 -7.69 -11.81 4.30
N LEU A 32 -6.59 -11.23 4.80
CA LEU A 32 -5.64 -11.93 5.67
C LEU A 32 -6.28 -12.29 7.02
N ALA A 33 -6.94 -11.33 7.68
CA ALA A 33 -7.57 -11.56 8.98
C ALA A 33 -8.70 -12.61 8.93
N SER A 34 -9.42 -12.68 7.81
CA SER A 34 -10.49 -13.66 7.58
C SER A 34 -10.00 -15.00 7.01
N GLY A 35 -8.72 -15.10 6.62
CA GLY A 35 -8.15 -16.29 5.99
C GLY A 35 -8.59 -16.51 4.53
N ARG A 36 -9.23 -15.52 3.88
CA ARG A 36 -9.53 -15.56 2.44
C ARG A 36 -8.25 -15.49 1.60
N LEU A 37 -7.25 -14.78 2.10
CA LEU A 37 -5.89 -14.80 1.59
C LEU A 37 -4.93 -15.26 2.69
N VAL A 38 -3.78 -15.76 2.29
CA VAL A 38 -2.68 -16.14 3.19
C VAL A 38 -1.39 -15.50 2.71
N ASP A 39 -0.54 -15.11 3.65
CA ASP A 39 0.82 -14.67 3.33
C ASP A 39 1.69 -15.90 3.04
N LEU A 40 2.20 -15.97 1.81
CA LEU A 40 3.04 -17.08 1.35
C LEU A 40 4.46 -17.01 1.93
N LEU A 41 4.94 -15.82 2.32
CA LEU A 41 6.30 -15.59 2.79
C LEU A 41 6.33 -14.52 3.92
N PRO A 42 5.83 -14.83 5.14
CA PRO A 42 5.62 -13.85 6.21
C PRO A 42 6.85 -13.05 6.67
N GLU A 43 8.05 -13.60 6.44
CA GLU A 43 9.32 -12.96 6.83
C GLU A 43 9.97 -12.20 5.66
N ARG A 44 9.34 -12.16 4.48
CA ARG A 44 9.88 -11.51 3.28
C ARG A 44 8.89 -10.50 2.74
N PHE A 45 9.21 -9.23 2.96
CA PHE A 45 8.47 -8.09 2.45
C PHE A 45 9.39 -7.16 1.66
N ILE A 46 8.78 -6.23 0.94
CA ILE A 46 9.47 -5.15 0.23
C ILE A 46 8.88 -3.83 0.74
N ASP A 47 9.69 -3.07 1.46
CA ASP A 47 9.35 -1.70 1.82
C ASP A 47 9.57 -0.79 0.62
N VAL A 48 8.55 -0.02 0.25
CA VAL A 48 8.60 0.95 -0.85
C VAL A 48 8.48 2.37 -0.29
N PRO A 49 9.56 3.18 -0.32
CA PRO A 49 9.49 4.57 0.12
C PRO A 49 8.51 5.39 -0.74
N LEU A 50 7.62 6.13 -0.08
CA LEU A 50 6.66 7.04 -0.72
C LEU A 50 7.01 8.49 -0.43
N TYR A 51 6.80 9.34 -1.43
CA TYR A 51 7.13 10.77 -1.35
C TYR A 51 5.92 11.62 -1.76
N TRP A 52 5.69 12.71 -1.03
CA TRP A 52 4.73 13.74 -1.40
C TRP A 52 5.47 14.91 -2.02
N HIS A 53 5.27 15.12 -3.32
CA HIS A 53 5.84 16.25 -4.05
C HIS A 53 4.78 17.29 -4.34
N HIS A 54 5.06 18.54 -3.97
CA HIS A 54 4.19 19.68 -4.25
C HIS A 54 5.00 20.93 -4.56
N TRP A 55 4.37 21.91 -5.22
CA TRP A 55 5.00 23.19 -5.50
C TRP A 55 5.28 23.97 -4.21
N ARG A 56 6.47 24.57 -4.12
CA ARG A 56 6.92 25.32 -2.95
C ARG A 56 6.05 26.55 -2.65
N ASN A 57 5.52 27.20 -3.69
CA ASN A 57 4.71 28.42 -3.56
C ASN A 57 3.21 28.12 -3.38
N GLY A 58 2.87 26.94 -2.87
CA GLY A 58 1.51 26.41 -2.83
C GLY A 58 0.52 27.11 -1.88
N GLY A 59 0.98 28.09 -1.11
CA GLY A 59 0.18 28.81 -0.14
C GLY A 59 -0.36 27.95 1.00
N GLU A 60 -1.23 28.54 1.81
CA GLU A 60 -1.74 27.95 3.05
C GLU A 60 -2.52 26.65 2.83
N LEU A 61 -3.23 26.52 1.70
CA LEU A 61 -3.98 25.32 1.35
C LEU A 61 -3.07 24.09 1.22
N LEU A 62 -1.97 24.22 0.46
CA LEU A 62 -1.03 23.11 0.28
C LEU A 62 -0.26 22.79 1.56
N SER A 63 0.02 23.79 2.42
CA SER A 63 0.57 23.54 3.75
C SER A 63 -0.39 22.71 4.62
N LYS A 64 -1.68 23.07 4.65
CA LYS A 64 -2.71 22.31 5.39
C LYS A 64 -2.88 20.89 4.83
N LEU A 65 -2.87 20.73 3.51
CA LEU A 65 -2.95 19.41 2.87
C LEU A 65 -1.73 18.56 3.22
N THR A 66 -0.53 19.13 3.16
CA THR A 66 0.72 18.43 3.47
C THR A 66 0.73 17.91 4.90
N GLU A 67 0.29 18.71 5.87
CA GLU A 67 0.22 18.25 7.27
C GLU A 67 -0.83 17.15 7.48
N ARG A 68 -1.99 17.25 6.80
CA ARG A 68 -3.02 16.19 6.84
C ARG A 68 -2.51 14.89 6.22
N LEU A 69 -1.85 14.98 5.06
CA LEU A 69 -1.24 13.83 4.39
C LEU A 69 -0.18 13.18 5.27
N ARG A 70 0.71 13.97 5.87
CA ARG A 70 1.76 13.45 6.78
C ARG A 70 1.17 12.72 7.98
N ARG A 71 0.10 13.26 8.58
CA ARG A 71 -0.61 12.61 9.68
C ARG A 71 -1.28 11.31 9.26
N ALA A 72 -1.99 11.31 8.13
CA ALA A 72 -2.65 10.12 7.62
C ALA A 72 -1.64 9.03 7.26
N ALA A 73 -0.54 9.41 6.59
CA ALA A 73 0.56 8.51 6.26
C ALA A 73 1.18 7.88 7.51
N GLY A 74 1.40 8.65 8.59
CA GLY A 74 1.95 8.13 9.83
C GLY A 74 1.07 7.09 10.54
N GLY A 75 -0.23 7.03 10.25
CA GLY A 75 -1.14 6.00 10.76
C GLY A 75 -1.42 4.84 9.79
N ALA A 76 -1.14 5.03 8.49
CA ALA A 76 -1.48 4.07 7.45
C ALA A 76 -0.27 3.32 6.87
N LEU A 77 0.92 3.94 6.91
CA LEU A 77 2.16 3.42 6.34
C LEU A 77 3.16 3.05 7.43
N VAL A 78 3.92 2.00 7.18
CA VAL A 78 5.07 1.65 8.01
C VAL A 78 6.17 2.69 7.84
N GLN A 79 6.99 2.87 8.87
CA GLN A 79 8.25 3.59 8.70
C GLN A 79 9.20 2.69 7.92
N VAL A 80 9.62 3.15 6.75
CA VAL A 80 10.63 2.45 5.97
C VAL A 80 11.88 2.35 6.85
N GLN A 81 12.25 1.12 7.20
CA GLN A 81 13.57 0.90 7.76
C GLN A 81 14.57 1.06 6.61
N PRO A 82 15.65 1.84 6.77
CA PRO A 82 16.73 1.77 5.82
C PRO A 82 17.17 0.31 5.75
N GLY A 83 17.14 -0.27 4.55
CA GLY A 83 17.71 -1.60 4.32
C GLY A 83 19.17 -1.64 4.79
N PRO A 84 19.74 -2.84 4.99
CA PRO A 84 21.16 -2.98 5.30
C PRO A 84 22.07 -2.26 4.29
#